data_AF-A0A1Q9RYR8-F1
#
_entry.id   AF-A0A1Q9RYR8-F1
#
_cell.length_a   1.000
_cell.length_b   1.000
_cell.length_c   1.000
_cell.angle_alpha   90.00
_cell.angle_beta   90.00
_cell.angle_gamma   90.00
#
_symmetry.space_group_name_H-M   'P 1'
#
loop_
_entity.id
_entity.type
_entity.pdbx_description
1 polymer ?
#
loop_
_entity_poly.entity_id
_entity_poly.type
_entity_poly.pdbx_seq_one_letter_code
_entity_poly.pdbx_strand_id
1 'polypeptide(L)'
;MGKVAVQLAVKAAEVVRTRNVVLAVELDTDDDAMDVLHREMMEVLMDQHWPHGVRAAVDITLLARYYERFADHAVVVAGETVYAVTGQEPGSSRSERVGAGMRPAVPPSYRATRPGCA
;
A
#
# COMPACT_ATOMS: atom_id res chain seq x y z
N MET A 1 1.51 -9.51 8.82
CA MET A 1 0.52 -8.59 8.21
C MET A 1 -0.79 -8.51 8.99
N GLY A 2 -1.50 -9.62 9.25
CA GLY A 2 -2.82 -9.58 9.92
C GLY A 2 -2.88 -8.84 11.27
N LYS A 3 -1.87 -9.01 12.14
CA LYS A 3 -1.79 -8.26 13.40
C LYS A 3 -1.67 -6.75 13.19
N VAL A 4 -0.82 -6.33 12.24
CA VAL A 4 -0.64 -4.92 11.87
C VAL A 4 -1.94 -4.35 11.32
N ALA A 5 -2.63 -5.08 10.43
CA ALA A 5 -3.93 -4.65 9.93
C ALA A 5 -4.94 -4.36 11.05
N VAL A 6 -5.04 -5.24 12.05
CA VAL A 6 -5.93 -5.01 13.21
C VAL A 6 -5.50 -3.78 14.01
N GLN A 7 -4.20 -3.56 14.21
CA GLN A 7 -3.69 -2.38 14.92
C GLN A 7 -4.04 -1.08 14.16
N LEU A 8 -3.82 -1.05 12.85
CA LEU A 8 -4.18 0.08 11.99
C LEU A 8 -5.70 0.34 12.03
N ALA A 9 -6.52 -0.71 12.01
CA ALA A 9 -7.97 -0.60 12.11
C ALA A 9 -8.43 0.05 13.43
N VAL A 10 -7.87 -0.40 14.55
CA VAL A 10 -8.20 0.11 15.88
C VAL A 10 -7.78 1.58 16.00
N LYS A 11 -6.57 1.92 15.54
CA LYS A 11 -6.06 3.30 15.57
C LYS A 11 -6.87 4.22 14.65
N ALA A 12 -7.24 3.77 13.44
CA ALA A 12 -8.13 4.52 12.54
C ALA A 12 -9.50 4.78 13.20
N ALA A 13 -10.10 3.78 13.84
CA ALA A 13 -11.36 3.95 14.58
C ALA A 13 -11.21 4.95 15.74
N GLU A 14 -10.07 4.96 16.43
CA GLU A 14 -9.78 5.94 17.47
C GLU A 14 -9.65 7.36 16.90
N VAL A 15 -8.90 7.55 15.81
CA VAL A 15 -8.78 8.83 15.09
C VAL A 15 -10.15 9.39 14.74
N VAL A 16 -11.02 8.58 14.14
CA VAL A 16 -12.38 8.99 13.75
C VAL A 16 -13.21 9.40 14.98
N ARG A 17 -13.14 8.62 16.06
CA ARG A 17 -13.91 8.84 17.29
C ARG A 17 -13.47 10.10 18.04
N THR A 18 -12.17 10.33 18.12
CA THR A 18 -11.61 11.42 18.95
C THR A 18 -11.23 12.65 18.14
N ARG A 19 -11.25 12.57 16.80
CA ARG A 19 -10.79 13.62 15.89
C ARG A 19 -9.34 14.06 16.17
N ASN A 20 -8.52 13.10 16.61
CA ASN A 20 -7.15 13.40 17.04
C ASN A 20 -6.21 13.37 15.83
N VAL A 21 -5.78 14.55 15.39
CA VAL A 21 -4.87 14.74 14.25
C VAL A 21 -3.49 14.11 14.50
N VAL A 22 -3.01 14.08 15.75
CA VAL A 22 -1.72 13.47 16.08
C VAL A 22 -1.76 11.96 15.82
N LEU A 23 -2.82 11.29 16.27
CA LEU A 23 -3.00 9.85 16.01
C LEU A 23 -3.15 9.54 14.51
N ALA A 24 -3.70 10.47 13.72
CA ALA A 24 -3.79 10.31 12.27
C ALA A 24 -2.41 10.36 11.60
N VAL A 25 -1.53 11.25 12.04
CA VAL A 25 -0.13 11.32 11.56
C VAL A 25 0.64 10.08 11.96
N GLU A 26 0.46 9.61 13.19
CA GLU A 26 1.07 8.36 13.62
C GLU A 26 0.57 7.16 12.81
N LEU A 27 -0.72 7.14 12.43
CA LEU A 27 -1.28 6.05 11.61
C LEU A 27 -0.60 5.97 10.23
N ASP A 28 -0.33 7.12 9.58
CA ASP A 28 0.40 7.14 8.29
C ASP A 28 1.82 6.57 8.43
N THR A 29 2.47 6.79 9.58
CA THR A 29 3.80 6.22 9.84
C THR A 29 3.72 4.74 10.20
N ASP A 30 2.71 4.33 10.99
CA ASP A 30 2.51 2.94 11.40
C ASP A 30 2.21 2.03 10.19
N ASP A 31 1.63 2.57 9.12
CA ASP A 31 1.36 1.86 7.87
C ASP A 31 2.63 1.35 7.18
N ASP A 32 3.78 2.02 7.38
CA ASP A 32 5.08 1.58 6.82
C ASP A 32 5.47 0.16 7.27
N ALA A 33 4.94 -0.30 8.42
CA ALA A 33 5.13 -1.67 8.88
C ALA A 33 4.43 -2.70 7.96
N MET A 34 3.33 -2.33 7.30
CA MET A 34 2.67 -3.19 6.31
C MET A 34 3.53 -3.35 5.07
N ASP A 35 4.05 -2.23 4.53
CA ASP A 35 4.95 -2.21 3.37
C ASP A 35 6.18 -3.10 3.59
N VAL A 36 6.79 -3.04 4.78
CA VAL A 36 7.94 -3.88 5.16
C VAL A 36 7.55 -5.35 5.11
N LEU A 37 6.45 -5.73 5.76
CA LEU A 37 5.99 -7.12 5.80
C LEU A 37 5.58 -7.63 4.42
N HIS A 38 5.05 -6.77 3.56
CA HIS A 38 4.75 -7.11 2.17
C HIS A 38 6.03 -7.45 1.41
N ARG A 39 7.07 -6.61 1.50
CA ARG A 39 8.37 -6.87 0.85
C ARG A 39 9.00 -8.17 1.33
N GLU A 40 9.07 -8.38 2.63
CA GLU A 40 9.62 -9.61 3.24
C GLU A 40 8.86 -10.84 2.76
N MET A 41 7.52 -10.77 2.69
CA MET A 41 6.73 -11.90 2.21
C MET A 41 6.96 -12.19 0.72
N MET A 42 7.12 -11.15 -0.11
CA MET A 42 7.44 -11.33 -1.53
C MET A 42 8.82 -11.96 -1.73
N GLU A 43 9.81 -11.62 -0.90
CA GLU A 43 11.13 -12.25 -0.92
C GLU A 43 11.03 -13.75 -0.63
N VAL A 44 10.24 -14.16 0.37
CA VAL A 44 10.01 -15.58 0.70
C VAL A 44 9.33 -16.33 -0.45
N LEU A 45 8.32 -15.72 -1.09
CA LEU A 45 7.59 -16.33 -2.20
C LEU A 45 8.43 -16.50 -3.47
N MET A 46 9.44 -15.65 -3.66
CA MET A 46 10.35 -15.68 -4.81
C MET A 46 11.60 -16.55 -4.59
N ASP A 47 11.75 -17.15 -3.40
CA ASP A 47 12.84 -18.09 -3.13
C ASP A 47 12.75 -19.30 -4.07
N GLN A 48 13.87 -19.66 -4.71
CA GLN A 48 13.95 -20.78 -5.64
C GLN A 48 13.63 -22.14 -4.97
N HIS A 49 13.74 -22.22 -3.64
CA HIS A 49 13.47 -23.40 -2.84
C HIS A 49 12.06 -23.39 -2.20
N TRP A 50 11.16 -22.49 -2.63
CA TRP A 50 9.78 -22.46 -2.16
C TRP A 50 9.09 -23.84 -2.33
N PRO A 51 8.72 -24.53 -1.24
CA PRO A 51 8.31 -25.94 -1.33
C PRO A 51 6.81 -26.15 -1.55
N HIS A 52 6.00 -25.08 -1.55
CA HIS A 52 4.53 -25.18 -1.53
C HIS A 52 3.84 -24.99 -2.89
N GLY A 53 4.62 -24.77 -3.96
CA GLY A 53 4.14 -24.67 -5.34
C GLY A 53 3.45 -23.33 -5.68
N VAL A 54 3.11 -23.19 -6.98
CA VAL A 54 2.62 -21.93 -7.58
C VAL A 54 1.27 -21.49 -7.01
N ARG A 55 0.34 -22.43 -6.81
CA ARG A 55 -1.02 -22.09 -6.33
C ARG A 55 -0.97 -21.38 -4.97
N ALA A 56 -0.22 -21.94 -4.02
CA ALA A 56 -0.05 -21.35 -2.71
C ALA A 56 0.62 -19.97 -2.79
N ALA A 57 1.61 -19.79 -3.68
CA ALA A 57 2.25 -18.50 -3.89
C ALA A 57 1.27 -17.44 -4.42
N VAL A 58 0.40 -17.80 -5.36
CA VAL A 58 -0.65 -16.89 -5.88
C VAL A 58 -1.63 -16.52 -4.78
N ASP A 59 -2.10 -17.49 -3.99
CA ASP A 59 -3.06 -17.24 -2.90
C ASP A 59 -2.46 -16.29 -1.84
N ILE A 60 -1.20 -16.49 -1.45
CA ILE A 60 -0.51 -15.62 -0.49
C ILE A 60 -0.25 -14.24 -1.08
N THR A 61 0.09 -14.14 -2.37
CA THR A 61 0.28 -12.85 -3.05
C THR A 61 -1.00 -12.01 -3.04
N LEU A 62 -2.14 -12.63 -3.33
CA LEU A 62 -3.44 -11.96 -3.26
C LEU A 62 -3.75 -11.51 -1.84
N LEU A 63 -3.49 -12.36 -0.84
CA LEU A 63 -3.67 -12.02 0.57
C LEU A 63 -2.78 -10.82 0.98
N ALA A 64 -1.52 -10.79 0.54
CA ALA A 64 -0.59 -9.67 0.72
C ALA A 64 -1.21 -8.36 0.24
N ARG A 65 -1.75 -8.39 -0.98
CA ARG A 65 -2.34 -7.23 -1.64
C ARG A 65 -3.58 -6.73 -0.91
N TYR A 66 -4.40 -7.63 -0.38
CA TYR A 66 -5.55 -7.24 0.44
C TYR A 66 -5.14 -6.58 1.74
N TYR A 67 -4.05 -7.04 2.37
CA TYR A 67 -3.53 -6.39 3.58
C TYR A 67 -2.98 -5.00 3.32
N GLU A 68 -2.17 -4.80 2.27
CA GLU A 68 -1.71 -3.47 1.83
C GLU A 68 -2.87 -2.53 1.57
N ARG A 69 -3.86 -3.01 0.79
CA ARG A 69 -5.03 -2.19 0.44
C ARG A 69 -5.85 -1.81 1.66
N PHE A 70 -5.95 -2.70 2.64
CA PHE A 70 -6.59 -2.39 3.90
C PHE A 70 -5.85 -1.28 4.66
N ALA A 71 -4.53 -1.36 4.67
CA ALA A 71 -3.63 -0.45 5.36
C ALA A 71 -3.68 0.96 4.72
N ASP A 72 -3.58 1.05 3.38
CA ASP A 72 -3.87 2.25 2.57
C ASP A 72 -5.22 2.88 2.95
N HIS A 73 -6.28 2.06 3.04
CA HIS A 73 -7.62 2.55 3.35
C HIS A 73 -7.74 3.08 4.78
N ALA A 74 -7.04 2.50 5.75
CA ALA A 74 -7.00 3.01 7.12
C ALA A 74 -6.39 4.42 7.16
N VAL A 75 -5.28 4.63 6.42
CA VAL A 75 -4.63 5.95 6.29
C VAL A 75 -5.54 6.96 5.62
N VAL A 76 -6.23 6.58 4.54
CA VAL A 76 -7.21 7.45 3.86
C VAL A 76 -8.31 7.90 4.82
N VAL A 77 -8.89 6.99 5.61
CA VAL A 77 -9.94 7.32 6.58
C VAL A 77 -9.43 8.31 7.64
N ALA A 78 -8.20 8.13 8.13
CA ALA A 78 -7.58 9.08 9.05
C ALA A 78 -7.34 10.45 8.40
N GLY A 79 -6.88 10.48 7.15
CA GLY A 79 -6.70 11.69 6.38
C GLY A 79 -8.00 12.49 6.19
N GLU A 80 -9.09 11.81 5.81
CA GLU A 80 -10.42 12.43 5.72
C GLU A 80 -10.88 13.03 7.07
N THR A 81 -10.52 12.37 8.18
CA THR A 81 -10.80 12.90 9.53
C THR A 81 -10.00 14.17 9.80
N VAL A 82 -8.73 14.22 9.43
CA VAL A 82 -7.89 15.44 9.56
C VAL A 82 -8.47 16.58 8.73
N TYR A 83 -8.85 16.31 7.48
CA TYR A 83 -9.49 17.30 6.62
C TYR A 83 -10.79 17.83 7.24
N ALA A 84 -11.64 16.94 7.76
CA ALA A 84 -12.90 17.33 8.39
C ALA A 84 -12.72 18.23 9.64
N VAL A 85 -11.58 18.12 10.34
CA VAL A 85 -11.27 18.92 11.54
C VAL A 85 -10.59 20.24 11.20
N THR A 86 -9.67 20.22 10.24
CA THR A 86 -8.74 21.33 9.98
C THR A 86 -9.06 22.12 8.71
N GLY A 87 -9.82 21.54 7.78
CA GLY A 87 -10.04 22.05 6.44
C GLY A 87 -8.81 22.02 5.54
N GLN A 88 -7.70 21.41 5.99
CA GLN A 88 -6.47 21.26 5.22
C GLN A 88 -6.38 19.84 4.66
N GLU A 89 -6.01 19.70 3.39
CA GLU A 89 -5.69 18.38 2.85
C GLU A 89 -4.49 17.80 3.63
N PRO A 90 -4.56 16.55 4.10
CA PRO A 90 -3.41 15.87 4.67
C PRO A 90 -2.29 15.92 3.63
N GLY A 91 -1.14 16.51 4.00
CA GLY A 91 -0.01 16.67 3.08
C GLY A 91 0.27 15.34 2.38
N SER A 92 0.29 15.35 1.06
CA SER A 92 0.39 14.17 0.19
C SER A 92 1.79 13.53 0.21
N SER A 93 2.31 13.23 1.39
CA SER A 93 3.64 12.67 1.65
C SER A 93 3.88 11.33 0.93
N ARG A 94 2.82 10.58 0.58
CA ARG A 94 2.95 9.31 -0.17
C ARG A 94 3.28 9.50 -1.66
N SER A 95 2.87 10.62 -2.27
CA SER A 95 3.20 10.92 -3.68
C SER A 95 4.70 11.17 -3.87
N GLU A 96 5.37 11.74 -2.87
CA GLU A 96 6.82 12.00 -2.90
C GLU A 96 7.68 10.74 -2.68
N ARG A 97 7.18 9.74 -1.92
CA ARG A 97 7.90 8.46 -1.71
C ARG A 97 7.99 7.61 -2.99
N VAL A 98 7.03 7.73 -3.90
CA VAL A 98 7.06 7.03 -5.21
C VAL A 98 7.85 7.82 -6.28
N GLY A 99 8.07 9.12 -6.05
CA GLY A 99 8.74 10.02 -7.01
C GLY A 99 10.27 10.02 -6.97
N ALA A 100 10.88 9.59 -5.86
CA ALA A 100 12.33 9.60 -5.67
C ALA A 100 12.97 8.22 -5.91
N GLY A 101 12.87 7.73 -7.15
CA GLY A 101 13.77 6.67 -7.64
C GLY A 101 13.13 5.32 -7.94
N MET A 102 12.38 5.25 -9.05
CA MET A 102 12.47 4.15 -10.03
C MET A 102 11.54 4.48 -11.20
N ARG A 103 12.02 5.26 -12.18
CA ARG A 103 11.44 5.20 -13.52
C ARG A 103 12.10 4.01 -14.22
N PRO A 104 11.44 2.87 -14.47
CA PRO A 104 12.00 1.89 -15.37
C PRO A 104 12.16 2.56 -16.73
N ALA A 105 13.39 2.57 -17.25
CA ALA A 105 13.64 2.95 -18.63
C ALA A 105 12.88 1.96 -19.53
N VAL A 106 11.76 2.38 -20.09
CA VAL A 106 11.07 1.64 -21.14
C VAL A 106 11.95 1.75 -22.39
N PRO A 107 12.54 0.67 -22.92
CA PRO A 107 13.25 0.73 -24.18
C PRO A 107 12.27 1.04 -25.33
N PRO A 108 12.66 1.87 -26.32
CA PRO A 108 11.78 2.24 -27.41
C PRO A 108 11.74 1.11 -28.44
N SER A 109 10.98 0.04 -28.19
CA SER A 109 10.72 -0.99 -29.20
C SER A 109 9.48 -1.82 -28.92
N TYR A 110 8.30 -1.19 -29.00
CA TYR A 110 7.15 -1.87 -29.60
C TYR A 110 6.21 -0.86 -30.27
N ARG A 111 6.67 -0.30 -31.40
CA ARG A 111 5.77 0.36 -32.35
C ARG A 111 5.06 -0.75 -33.11
N ALA A 112 3.96 -1.25 -32.57
CA ALA A 112 3.06 -2.12 -33.31
C ALA A 112 2.50 -1.31 -34.49
N THR A 113 3.10 -1.47 -35.67
CA THR A 113 2.50 -1.13 -36.95
C THR A 113 1.19 -1.90 -37.05
N ARG A 114 0.06 -1.21 -36.90
CA ARG A 114 -1.23 -1.73 -37.34
C ARG A 114 -1.18 -1.82 -38.88
N PRO A 115 -1.29 -3.00 -39.50
CA PRO A 115 -1.59 -3.06 -40.92
C PRO A 115 -3.04 -2.61 -41.10
N GLY A 116 -3.25 -1.67 -42.01
CA GLY A 116 -4.59 -1.29 -42.44
C GLY A 116 -5.30 -2.49 -43.07
N CYS A 117 -6.56 -2.68 -42.71
CA CYS A 117 -7.50 -3.39 -43.54
C CYS A 117 -8.46 -2.35 -44.13
N ALA A 118 -8.58 -2.47 -45.46
CA ALA A 118 -9.44 -1.72 -46.35
C ALA A 118 -10.93 -1.94 -46.08
#